data_AF-A0A7G1KIN9-F1
#
_entry.id   AF-A0A7G1KIN9-F1
#
_cell.length_a   1.000
_cell.length_b   1.000
_cell.length_c   1.000
_cell.angle_alpha   90.00
_cell.angle_beta   90.00
_cell.angle_gamma   90.00
#
_symmetry.space_group_name_H-M   'P 1'
#
loop_
_entity.id
_entity.type
_entity.pdbx_description
1 polymer ?
#
loop_
_entity_poly.entity_id
_entity_poly.type
_entity_poly.pdbx_seq_one_letter_code
_entity_poly.pdbx_strand_id
1 'polypeptide(L)'
;MGTAVPDEYDAVRRDLSNYERGLYFELGRAHLRGETPERGWVRQFSIPTDRGPRILDNAKTQGKGVRSIERKSGRVDARTLEQLKRERLGLESGQISQSGWETVAGEKIDPRAREYMNELIRDFPGRFEHVEISRKDAARA
;
A
#
# COMPACT_ATOMS: atom_id res chain seq x y z
N MET A 1 -10.74 29.12 0.62
CA MET A 1 -10.58 27.72 1.06
C MET A 1 -9.55 27.72 2.17
N GLY A 2 -9.95 27.47 3.41
CA GLY A 2 -9.04 27.53 4.56
C GLY A 2 -7.96 26.47 4.44
N THR A 3 -6.70 26.84 4.61
CA THR A 3 -5.60 25.89 4.77
C THR A 3 -5.88 25.05 6.00
N ALA A 4 -5.99 23.73 5.82
CA ALA A 4 -6.12 22.80 6.93
C ALA A 4 -4.97 23.06 7.92
N VAL A 5 -5.29 23.12 9.21
CA VAL A 5 -4.29 23.27 10.27
C VAL A 5 -3.41 22.02 10.25
N PRO A 6 -2.07 22.15 10.12
CA PRO A 6 -1.17 21.00 10.14
C PRO A 6 -1.37 20.18 11.43
N ASP A 7 -1.53 18.88 11.30
CA ASP A 7 -1.66 17.96 12.42
C ASP A 7 -0.33 17.24 12.73
N GLU A 8 -0.36 16.32 13.71
CA GLU A 8 0.82 15.54 14.10
C GLU A 8 1.44 14.78 12.92
N TYR A 9 0.60 14.27 12.00
CA TYR A 9 1.04 13.58 10.81
C TYR A 9 1.80 14.49 9.85
N ASP A 10 1.36 15.74 9.69
CA ASP A 10 2.09 16.77 8.91
C ASP A 10 3.38 17.23 9.63
N ALA A 11 3.36 17.29 10.96
CA ALA A 11 4.51 17.72 11.75
C ALA A 11 5.68 16.73 11.64
N VAL A 12 5.45 15.43 11.80
CA VAL A 12 6.50 14.39 11.75
C VAL A 12 7.16 14.26 10.37
N ARG A 13 6.50 14.75 9.31
CA ARG A 13 6.95 14.64 7.92
C ARG A 13 7.44 15.93 7.30
N ARG A 14 7.36 17.05 8.04
CA ARG A 14 7.57 18.39 7.50
C ARG A 14 8.92 18.50 6.78
N ASP A 15 9.95 17.97 7.42
CA ASP A 15 11.34 18.12 6.98
C ASP A 15 11.83 16.89 6.17
N LEU A 16 10.92 15.97 5.80
CA LEU A 16 11.21 14.77 5.01
C LEU A 16 10.91 14.98 3.51
N SER A 17 11.74 14.42 2.65
CA SER A 17 11.46 14.28 1.22
C SER A 17 10.29 13.33 0.97
N ASN A 18 9.67 13.40 -0.22
CA ASN A 18 8.58 12.47 -0.57
C ASN A 18 8.97 10.99 -0.48
N TYR A 19 10.23 10.67 -0.79
CA TYR A 19 10.76 9.32 -0.64
C TYR A 19 10.83 8.91 0.83
N GLU A 20 11.43 9.75 1.67
CA GLU A 20 11.53 9.48 3.12
C GLU A 20 10.16 9.38 3.77
N ARG A 21 9.20 10.22 3.39
CA ARG A 21 7.81 10.13 3.86
C ARG A 21 7.16 8.79 3.52
N GLY A 22 7.42 8.27 2.33
CA GLY A 22 6.96 6.94 1.92
C GLY A 22 7.60 5.86 2.78
N LEU A 23 8.93 5.90 2.87
CA LEU A 23 9.73 4.90 3.58
C LEU A 23 9.43 4.86 5.08
N TYR A 24 9.32 6.01 5.75
CA TYR A 24 8.97 6.08 7.18
C TYR A 24 7.63 5.44 7.44
N PHE A 25 6.61 5.79 6.66
CA PHE A 25 5.28 5.20 6.82
C PHE A 25 5.28 3.70 6.53
N GLU A 26 5.97 3.25 5.48
CA GLU A 26 6.10 1.84 5.14
C GLU A 26 6.71 1.03 6.29
N LEU A 27 7.90 1.45 6.74
CA LEU A 27 8.66 0.78 7.79
C LEU A 27 7.95 0.81 9.13
N GLY A 28 7.37 1.96 9.48
CA GLY A 28 6.63 2.17 10.71
C GLY A 28 5.42 1.27 10.83
N ARG A 29 4.59 1.25 9.78
CA ARG A 29 3.42 0.36 9.70
C ARG A 29 3.82 -1.11 9.71
N ALA A 30 4.88 -1.47 8.98
CA ALA A 30 5.42 -2.83 9.00
C ALA A 30 5.85 -3.23 10.43
N HIS A 31 6.54 -2.34 11.14
CA HIS A 31 6.96 -2.56 12.53
C HIS A 31 5.76 -2.75 13.47
N LEU A 32 4.78 -1.84 13.43
CA LEU A 32 3.56 -1.92 14.25
C LEU A 32 2.75 -3.20 14.03
N ARG A 33 2.80 -3.75 12.81
CA ARG A 33 2.10 -5.01 12.44
C ARG A 33 2.97 -6.25 12.65
N GLY A 34 4.24 -6.07 13.05
CA GLY A 34 5.23 -7.13 13.21
C GLY A 34 5.50 -7.85 11.89
N GLU A 35 5.60 -7.13 10.78
CA GLU A 35 5.93 -7.67 9.46
C GLU A 35 7.45 -7.82 9.32
N THR A 36 8.02 -8.70 10.13
CA THR A 36 9.48 -8.88 10.26
C THR A 36 10.01 -10.09 9.49
N PRO A 37 11.31 -10.14 9.16
CA PRO A 37 11.95 -11.30 8.54
C PRO A 37 11.77 -12.60 9.33
N GLU A 38 11.83 -12.54 10.66
CA GLU A 38 11.64 -13.71 11.54
C GLU A 38 10.22 -14.29 11.42
N ARG A 39 9.26 -13.44 11.06
CA ARG A 39 7.87 -13.84 10.78
C ARG A 39 7.65 -14.16 9.30
N GLY A 40 8.72 -14.24 8.50
CA GLY A 40 8.72 -14.64 7.09
C GLY A 40 8.38 -13.51 6.12
N TRP A 41 8.42 -12.25 6.56
CA TRP A 41 8.19 -11.11 5.68
C TRP A 41 9.48 -10.67 4.99
N VAL A 42 9.37 -10.34 3.71
CA VAL A 42 10.44 -9.77 2.90
C VAL A 42 9.97 -8.44 2.32
N ARG A 43 10.92 -7.51 2.14
CA ARG A 43 10.65 -6.20 1.54
C ARG A 43 10.97 -6.20 0.05
N GLN A 44 10.32 -5.31 -0.69
CA GLN A 44 10.59 -5.07 -2.12
C GLN A 44 10.57 -6.36 -2.95
N PHE A 45 9.55 -7.19 -2.73
CA PHE A 45 9.44 -8.48 -3.40
C PHE A 45 8.88 -8.31 -4.81
N SER A 46 9.61 -8.80 -5.81
CA SER A 46 9.23 -8.68 -7.22
C SER A 46 8.49 -9.93 -7.70
N ILE A 47 7.34 -9.75 -8.35
CA ILE A 47 6.69 -10.80 -9.14
C ILE A 47 6.61 -10.39 -10.61
N PRO A 48 6.81 -11.32 -11.55
CA PRO A 48 6.63 -11.06 -12.97
C PRO A 48 5.13 -10.94 -13.31
N THR A 49 4.81 -10.01 -14.21
CA THR A 49 3.49 -9.91 -14.83
C THR A 49 3.65 -9.60 -16.32
N ASP A 50 2.60 -9.81 -17.11
CA ASP A 50 2.58 -9.49 -18.54
C ASP A 50 2.74 -7.98 -18.83
N ARG A 51 2.68 -7.13 -17.79
CA ARG A 51 2.88 -5.68 -17.87
C ARG A 51 4.18 -5.21 -17.20
N GLY A 52 5.15 -6.10 -17.07
CA GLY A 52 6.40 -5.89 -16.34
C GLY A 52 6.31 -6.28 -14.86
N PRO A 53 7.39 -6.12 -14.08
CA PRO A 53 7.40 -6.56 -12.70
C PRO A 53 6.46 -5.73 -11.82
N ARG A 54 5.81 -6.39 -10.86
CA ARG A 54 5.17 -5.78 -9.70
C ARG A 54 6.10 -5.94 -8.50
N ILE A 55 6.60 -4.81 -7.98
CA ILE A 55 7.41 -4.77 -6.76
C ILE A 55 6.48 -4.47 -5.59
N LEU A 56 6.35 -5.38 -4.63
CA LEU A 56 5.51 -5.28 -3.46
C LEU A 56 6.31 -4.74 -2.28
N ASP A 57 5.77 -3.77 -1.53
CA ASP A 57 6.48 -3.15 -0.39
C ASP A 57 6.86 -4.22 0.65
N ASN A 58 5.87 -5.01 1.11
CA ASN A 58 6.06 -6.16 1.98
C ASN A 58 5.35 -7.39 1.43
N ALA A 59 5.98 -8.56 1.50
CA ALA A 59 5.37 -9.82 1.11
C ALA A 59 5.78 -10.98 2.04
N LYS A 60 4.91 -11.98 2.16
CA LYS A 60 5.19 -13.24 2.85
C LYS A 60 4.56 -14.40 2.08
N THR A 61 5.22 -15.54 2.06
CA THR A 61 4.67 -16.76 1.43
C THR A 61 3.36 -17.18 2.12
N GLN A 62 2.34 -17.54 1.32
CA GLN A 62 1.05 -18.01 1.81
C GLN A 62 0.43 -18.98 0.79
N GLY A 63 0.47 -20.27 1.13
CA GLY A 63 0.05 -21.33 0.22
C GLY A 63 0.94 -21.38 -1.01
N LYS A 64 0.33 -21.34 -2.21
CA LYS A 64 1.05 -21.34 -3.49
C LYS A 64 1.46 -19.95 -3.99
N GLY A 65 1.05 -18.88 -3.30
CA GLY A 65 1.34 -17.50 -3.67
C GLY A 65 1.93 -16.72 -2.51
N VAL A 66 1.87 -15.38 -2.59
CA VAL A 66 2.28 -14.48 -1.51
C VAL A 66 1.12 -13.66 -0.98
N ARG A 67 1.13 -13.41 0.32
CA ARG A 67 0.40 -12.31 0.94
C ARG A 67 1.24 -11.04 0.77
N SER A 68 0.69 -10.01 0.15
CA SER A 68 1.31 -8.71 -0.05
C SER A 68 0.65 -7.62 0.80
N ILE A 69 1.43 -6.62 1.20
CA ILE A 69 0.95 -5.37 1.78
C ILE A 69 1.66 -4.21 1.06
N GLU A 70 0.89 -3.27 0.50
CA GLU A 70 1.37 -2.03 -0.13
C GLU A 70 0.91 -0.82 0.68
N ARG A 71 1.74 0.21 0.78
CA ARG A 71 1.48 1.39 1.61
C ARG A 71 1.68 2.70 0.86
N LYS A 72 0.72 3.62 0.98
CA LYS A 72 0.79 4.96 0.40
C LYS A 72 0.58 6.01 1.49
N SER A 73 1.64 6.73 1.82
CA SER A 73 1.65 7.78 2.85
C SER A 73 1.18 9.15 2.35
N GLY A 74 0.92 9.28 1.05
CA GLY A 74 0.50 10.52 0.42
C GLY A 74 -0.43 10.26 -0.75
N ARG A 75 -0.44 11.20 -1.70
CA ARG A 75 -1.32 11.14 -2.87
C ARG A 75 -1.20 9.82 -3.65
N VAL A 76 -2.34 9.20 -3.92
CA VAL A 76 -2.50 8.10 -4.88
C VAL A 76 -2.77 8.69 -6.27
N ASP A 77 -1.92 8.37 -7.23
CA ASP A 77 -1.90 8.99 -8.56
C ASP A 77 -1.95 7.96 -9.72
N ALA A 78 -1.76 8.41 -10.95
CA ALA A 78 -1.77 7.57 -12.14
C ALA A 78 -0.69 6.47 -12.12
N ARG A 79 0.46 6.70 -11.47
CA ARG A 79 1.48 5.65 -11.30
C ARG A 79 0.95 4.54 -10.40
N THR A 80 0.21 4.91 -9.36
CA THR A 80 -0.42 3.95 -8.46
C THR A 80 -1.49 3.11 -9.17
N LEU A 81 -2.23 3.71 -10.10
CA LEU A 81 -3.17 2.96 -10.95
C LEU A 81 -2.48 1.85 -11.76
N GLU A 82 -1.30 2.12 -12.33
CA GLU A 82 -0.54 1.08 -13.04
C GLU A 82 -0.02 -0.02 -12.09
N GLN A 83 0.33 0.33 -10.84
CA GLN A 83 0.65 -0.67 -9.82
C GLN A 83 -0.56 -1.56 -9.51
N LEU A 84 -1.75 -0.97 -9.33
CA LEU A 84 -2.99 -1.72 -9.09
C LEU A 84 -3.35 -2.65 -10.26
N LYS A 85 -3.13 -2.22 -11.52
CA LYS A 85 -3.33 -3.09 -12.69
C LYS A 85 -2.40 -4.29 -12.69
N ARG A 86 -1.15 -4.13 -12.25
CA ARG A 86 -0.22 -5.26 -12.08
C ARG A 86 -0.57 -6.12 -10.87
N GLU A 87 -1.09 -5.52 -9.80
CA GLU A 87 -1.63 -6.25 -8.65
C GLU A 87 -2.77 -7.18 -9.08
N ARG A 88 -3.69 -6.70 -9.93
CA ARG A 88 -4.75 -7.52 -10.55
C ARG A 88 -4.18 -8.76 -11.23
N LEU A 89 -3.17 -8.59 -12.10
CA LEU A 89 -2.53 -9.71 -12.80
C LEU A 89 -1.88 -10.71 -11.82
N GLY A 90 -1.30 -10.21 -10.72
CA GLY A 90 -0.78 -11.04 -9.64
C GLY A 90 -1.87 -11.86 -8.94
N LEU A 91 -3.03 -11.25 -8.69
CA LEU A 91 -4.21 -11.91 -8.11
C LEU A 91 -4.83 -12.94 -9.07
N GLU A 92 -4.99 -12.60 -10.35
CA GLU A 92 -5.56 -13.48 -11.39
C GLU A 92 -4.70 -14.72 -11.62
N SER A 93 -3.37 -14.54 -11.69
CA SER A 93 -2.42 -15.65 -11.85
C SER A 93 -2.22 -16.50 -10.59
N GLY A 94 -2.72 -16.05 -9.44
CA GLY A 94 -2.53 -16.71 -8.15
C GLY A 94 -1.13 -16.52 -7.53
N GLN A 95 -0.25 -15.75 -8.18
CA GLN A 95 1.04 -15.35 -7.61
C GLN A 95 0.85 -14.52 -6.33
N ILE A 96 -0.21 -13.72 -6.27
CA ILE A 96 -0.68 -13.03 -5.05
C ILE A 96 -1.91 -13.77 -4.54
N SER A 97 -1.79 -14.37 -3.36
CA SER A 97 -2.91 -15.05 -2.69
C SER A 97 -3.80 -14.06 -1.94
N GLN A 98 -3.20 -13.06 -1.28
CA GLN A 98 -3.87 -11.96 -0.59
C GLN A 98 -3.11 -10.64 -0.80
N SER A 99 -3.82 -9.53 -1.02
CA SER A 99 -3.25 -8.20 -1.23
C SER A 99 -3.94 -7.18 -0.32
N GLY A 100 -3.17 -6.55 0.55
CA GLY A 100 -3.64 -5.45 1.39
C GLY A 100 -3.04 -4.12 0.95
N TRP A 101 -3.87 -3.09 0.86
CA TRP A 101 -3.45 -1.74 0.53
C TRP A 101 -3.81 -0.79 1.68
N GLU A 102 -2.81 -0.08 2.22
CA GLU A 102 -3.01 0.94 3.25
C GLU A 102 -2.78 2.35 2.65
N THR A 103 -3.79 3.23 2.73
CA THR A 103 -3.66 4.66 2.40
C THR A 103 -3.93 5.51 3.65
N VAL A 104 -3.55 6.78 3.67
CA VAL A 104 -3.84 7.65 4.82
C VAL A 104 -5.06 8.53 4.59
N ALA A 105 -5.91 8.64 5.61
CA ALA A 105 -7.12 9.44 5.59
C ALA A 105 -6.83 10.91 5.26
N GLY A 106 -7.66 11.48 4.40
CA GLY A 106 -7.51 12.87 3.94
C GLY A 106 -6.46 13.07 2.85
N GLU A 107 -5.61 12.08 2.55
CA GLU A 107 -4.71 12.16 1.39
C GLU A 107 -5.52 12.02 0.08
N LYS A 108 -5.11 12.76 -0.95
CA LYS A 108 -5.82 12.77 -2.22
C LYS A 108 -5.67 11.42 -2.94
N ILE A 109 -6.78 10.82 -3.32
CA ILE A 109 -6.80 9.63 -4.19
C ILE A 109 -7.38 10.01 -5.55
N ASP A 110 -6.64 9.75 -6.62
CA ASP A 110 -7.14 9.89 -7.98
C ASP A 110 -8.45 9.09 -8.16
N PRO A 111 -9.52 9.69 -8.71
CA PRO A 111 -10.80 9.01 -8.85
C PRO A 111 -10.72 7.69 -9.60
N ARG A 112 -9.86 7.58 -10.62
CA ARG A 112 -9.68 6.35 -11.39
C ARG A 112 -9.00 5.27 -10.57
N ALA A 113 -8.02 5.64 -9.74
CA ALA A 113 -7.39 4.70 -8.82
C ALA A 113 -8.37 4.21 -7.75
N ARG A 114 -9.23 5.10 -7.23
CA ARG A 114 -10.29 4.75 -6.27
C ARG A 114 -11.31 3.79 -6.89
N GLU A 115 -11.80 4.11 -8.08
CA GLU A 115 -12.72 3.25 -8.84
C GLU A 115 -12.10 1.86 -9.07
N TYR A 116 -10.84 1.81 -9.50
CA TYR A 116 -10.13 0.56 -9.74
C TYR A 116 -9.88 -0.25 -8.46
N MET A 117 -9.59 0.40 -7.32
CA MET A 117 -9.52 -0.30 -6.03
C MET A 117 -10.87 -0.92 -5.65
N ASN A 118 -11.97 -0.21 -5.88
CA ASN A 118 -13.32 -0.75 -5.62
C ASN A 118 -13.64 -1.94 -6.55
N GLU A 119 -13.22 -1.89 -7.81
CA GLU A 119 -13.32 -3.04 -8.71
C GLU A 119 -12.53 -4.24 -8.18
N LEU A 120 -11.30 -4.05 -7.69
CA LEU A 120 -10.51 -5.15 -7.11
C LEU A 120 -11.16 -5.75 -5.87
N ILE A 121 -11.73 -4.92 -4.99
CA ILE A 121 -12.49 -5.41 -3.81
C ILE A 121 -13.66 -6.30 -4.26
N ARG A 122 -14.40 -5.88 -5.28
CA ARG A 122 -15.55 -6.63 -5.82
C ARG A 122 -15.13 -7.90 -6.54
N ASP A 123 -14.09 -7.83 -7.37
CA ASP A 123 -13.66 -8.92 -8.24
C ASP A 123 -12.85 -9.99 -7.47
N PHE A 124 -12.21 -9.62 -6.35
CA PHE A 124 -11.39 -10.50 -5.52
C PHE A 124 -11.80 -10.46 -4.02
N PRO A 125 -13.05 -10.83 -3.69
CA PRO A 125 -13.55 -10.76 -2.33
C PRO A 125 -12.73 -11.64 -1.38
N GLY A 126 -12.30 -11.08 -0.25
CA GLY A 126 -11.45 -11.75 0.73
C GLY A 126 -10.00 -11.97 0.30
N ARG A 127 -9.62 -11.52 -0.90
CA ARG A 127 -8.26 -11.59 -1.44
C ARG A 127 -7.65 -10.22 -1.71
N PHE A 128 -8.45 -9.20 -1.96
CA PHE A 128 -8.01 -7.81 -2.01
C PHE A 128 -8.71 -7.00 -0.91
N GLU A 129 -7.93 -6.24 -0.14
CA GLU A 129 -8.43 -5.32 0.89
C GLU A 129 -7.78 -3.93 0.74
N HIS A 130 -8.58 -2.89 0.87
CA HIS A 130 -8.10 -1.50 0.99
C HIS A 130 -8.53 -0.95 2.36
N VAL A 131 -7.57 -0.43 3.11
CA VAL A 131 -7.78 0.15 4.44
C VAL A 131 -7.27 1.59 4.44
N GLU A 132 -8.13 2.50 4.88
CA GLU A 132 -7.75 3.87 5.14
C GLU A 132 -7.29 4.01 6.60
N ILE A 133 -6.02 4.36 6.79
CA ILE A 133 -5.36 4.56 8.07
C ILE A 133 -5.61 5.98 8.56
N SER A 134 -6.02 6.14 9.81
CA SER A 134 -6.22 7.47 10.40
C SER A 134 -4.91 8.26 10.41
N ARG A 135 -4.97 9.59 10.27
CA ARG A 135 -3.77 10.45 10.34
C ARG A 135 -3.02 10.30 11.67
N LYS A 136 -3.75 10.10 12.77
CA LYS A 136 -3.19 9.81 14.09
C LYS A 136 -2.39 8.50 14.12
N ASP A 137 -2.91 7.42 13.53
CA ASP A 137 -2.21 6.15 13.49
C ASP A 137 -1.05 6.19 12.49
N ALA A 138 -1.18 6.96 11.42
CA ALA A 138 -0.12 7.17 10.45
C ALA A 138 1.04 8.00 11.01
N ALA A 139 0.80 8.90 11.98
CA ALA A 139 1.83 9.65 12.70
C ALA A 139 2.64 8.78 13.68
N ARG A 140 2.08 7.64 14.10
CA ARG A 140 2.72 6.66 14.99
C ARG A 140 3.49 5.57 14.26
N ALA A 141 3.43 5.57 12.92
CA ALA A 141 4.25 4.71 12.08
C ALA A 141 5.72 5.10 12.29
#